data_AF-W2TXA8-F1
#
_entry.id   AF-W2TXA8-F1
#
_cell.length_a   1.000
_cell.length_b   1.000
_cell.length_c   1.000
_cell.angle_alpha   90.00
_cell.angle_beta   90.00
_cell.angle_gamma   90.00
#
_symmetry.space_group_name_H-M   'P 1'
#
loop_
_entity.id
_entity.type
_entity.pdbx_description
1 polymer ?
#
loop_
_entity_poly.entity_id
_entity_poly.type
_entity_poly.pdbx_seq_one_letter_code
_entity_poly.pdbx_strand_id
1 'polypeptide(L)'
;MVRFPVFRAEDLQAKDLGGKSDPFAVLELVNTRLQTHTEYRTLNPQWNKLFTFSVKDIHTCLEVTVYDEDPNNKFEFLGKVVIPLMSIKNCERRWYALKDKKLNTRVKGEILLELDVIWNPLRAAIRTFNPRERKFIEVEKKFKAGLFRNTVLELKEFGLTVVDYKNYIESCFDWHSTTRSITAFSVSSSSER
;
A
#
# COMPACT_ATOMS: atom_id res chain seq x y z
N MET A 1 -18.01 17.36 -11.86
CA MET A 1 -16.58 17.63 -12.14
C MET A 1 -16.00 18.40 -10.98
N VAL A 2 -14.78 18.06 -10.57
CA VAL A 2 -14.03 18.83 -9.58
C VAL A 2 -12.73 19.31 -10.21
N ARG A 3 -12.42 20.59 -10.04
CA ARG A 3 -11.12 21.17 -10.35
C ARG A 3 -10.35 21.33 -9.06
N PHE A 4 -9.07 21.02 -9.13
CA PHE A 4 -8.21 20.98 -7.97
C PHE A 4 -6.80 21.48 -8.30
N PRO A 5 -6.59 22.80 -8.21
CA PRO A 5 -5.26 23.37 -8.16
C PRO A 5 -4.50 22.94 -6.89
N VAL A 6 -3.36 22.27 -7.10
CA VAL A 6 -2.36 22.01 -6.05
C VAL A 6 -1.26 23.05 -6.19
N PHE A 7 -1.18 23.97 -5.23
CA PHE A 7 -0.20 25.05 -5.28
C PHE A 7 1.13 24.63 -4.68
N ARG A 8 1.16 24.43 -3.36
CA ARG A 8 2.39 24.19 -2.61
C ARG A 8 2.11 23.51 -1.28
N ALA A 9 3.16 22.97 -0.67
CA ALA A 9 3.15 22.58 0.73
C ALA A 9 4.23 23.36 1.49
N GLU A 10 4.07 23.47 2.80
CA GLU A 10 5.00 24.15 3.70
C GLU A 10 5.31 23.30 4.93
N ASP A 11 6.53 23.47 5.44
CA ASP A 11 7.05 22.86 6.66
C ASP A 11 6.90 21.32 6.73
N LEU A 12 7.16 20.64 5.60
CA LEU A 12 7.11 19.18 5.55
C LEU A 12 8.17 18.55 6.48
N GLN A 13 7.91 17.30 6.89
CA GLN A 13 8.87 16.52 7.65
C GLN A 13 10.06 16.15 6.76
N ALA A 14 11.28 16.48 7.19
CA ALA A 14 12.49 15.98 6.57
C ALA A 14 12.66 14.48 6.84
N LYS A 15 12.91 13.70 5.79
CA LYS A 15 13.19 12.26 5.90
C LYS A 15 14.57 11.87 5.39
N ASP A 16 15.15 12.64 4.48
CA ASP A 16 16.50 12.36 3.98
C ASP A 16 17.59 12.70 4.99
N LEU A 17 18.72 11.99 4.87
CA LEU A 17 19.96 12.23 5.63
C LEU A 17 20.47 13.68 5.52
N GLY A 18 20.09 14.40 4.47
CA GLY A 18 20.43 15.82 4.25
C GLY A 18 19.51 16.83 4.94
N GLY A 19 18.54 16.38 5.74
CA GLY A 19 17.56 17.26 6.41
C GLY A 19 16.54 17.88 5.44
N LYS A 20 16.39 17.29 4.24
CA LYS A 20 15.43 17.69 3.22
C LYS A 20 14.60 16.47 2.79
N SER A 21 13.75 16.68 1.79
CA SER A 21 12.92 15.66 1.15
C SER A 21 12.76 16.02 -0.33
N ASP A 22 12.36 15.05 -1.13
CA ASP A 22 11.95 15.11 -2.53
C ASP A 22 10.41 14.88 -2.63
N PRO A 23 9.58 15.83 -2.16
CA PRO A 23 8.14 15.61 -2.03
C PRO A 23 7.36 15.67 -3.35
N PHE A 24 6.35 14.80 -3.45
CA PHE A 24 5.31 14.84 -4.48
C PHE A 24 3.93 14.54 -3.87
N ALA A 25 2.88 15.06 -4.50
CA ALA A 25 1.50 14.86 -4.06
C ALA A 25 0.76 13.89 -4.98
N VAL A 26 0.04 12.96 -4.37
CA VAL A 26 -0.85 11.99 -5.00
C VAL A 26 -2.28 12.30 -4.61
N LEU A 27 -3.14 12.40 -5.61
CA LEU A 27 -4.55 12.72 -5.47
C LEU A 27 -5.37 11.50 -5.87
N GLU A 28 -6.27 11.09 -5.00
CA GLU A 28 -7.14 9.95 -5.23
C GLU A 28 -8.60 10.34 -5.03
N LEU A 29 -9.41 10.06 -6.05
CA LEU A 29 -10.85 10.15 -5.98
C LEU A 29 -11.45 8.83 -6.44
N VAL A 30 -11.94 8.03 -5.49
CA VAL A 30 -12.50 6.69 -5.73
C VAL A 30 -11.50 5.78 -6.46
N ASN A 31 -11.65 5.64 -7.78
CA ASN A 31 -10.84 4.77 -8.66
C ASN A 31 -9.96 5.56 -9.63
N THR A 32 -9.84 6.87 -9.45
CA THR A 32 -8.94 7.73 -10.23
C THR A 32 -7.81 8.22 -9.34
N ARG A 33 -6.58 8.01 -9.79
CA ARG A 33 -5.36 8.45 -9.10
C ARG A 33 -4.53 9.31 -10.05
N LEU A 34 -4.13 10.50 -9.60
CA LEU A 34 -3.27 11.43 -10.34
C LEU A 34 -2.12 11.87 -9.43
N GLN A 35 -0.98 12.25 -10.02
CA GLN A 35 0.20 12.69 -9.27
C GLN A 35 0.82 13.98 -9.83
N THR A 36 1.44 14.75 -8.95
CA THR A 36 2.30 15.88 -9.32
C THR A 36 3.66 15.41 -9.79
N HIS A 37 4.47 16.33 -10.31
CA HIS A 37 5.91 16.09 -10.39
C HIS A 37 6.54 16.14 -9.00
N THR A 38 7.74 15.59 -8.90
CA THR A 38 8.57 15.61 -7.69
C THR A 38 9.39 16.90 -7.66
N GLU A 39 9.41 17.56 -6.50
CA GLU A 39 10.26 18.72 -6.25
C GLU A 39 11.44 18.29 -5.38
N TYR A 40 12.67 18.43 -5.88
CA TYR A 40 13.84 17.87 -5.21
C TYR A 40 14.41 18.80 -4.14
N ARG A 41 14.88 18.22 -3.03
CA ARG A 41 15.64 18.85 -1.95
C ARG A 41 14.93 20.09 -1.40
N THR A 42 13.66 19.94 -1.04
CA THR A 42 12.85 21.01 -0.46
C THR A 42 11.81 20.48 0.54
N LEU A 43 11.58 21.26 1.61
CA LEU A 43 10.47 21.03 2.55
C LEU A 43 9.26 21.91 2.22
N ASN A 44 9.40 22.80 1.24
CA ASN A 44 8.38 23.75 0.81
C ASN A 44 8.16 23.63 -0.70
N PRO A 45 7.68 22.49 -1.21
CA PRO A 45 7.53 22.25 -2.65
C PRO A 45 6.45 23.13 -3.26
N GLN A 46 6.66 23.55 -4.51
CA GLN A 46 5.68 24.31 -5.30
C GLN A 46 5.35 23.54 -6.58
N TRP A 47 4.16 22.96 -6.63
CA TRP A 47 3.72 22.16 -7.78
C TRP A 47 2.94 22.98 -8.80
N ASN A 48 2.11 23.94 -8.35
CA ASN A 48 1.28 24.80 -9.19
C ASN A 48 0.55 24.05 -10.33
N LYS A 49 -0.02 22.89 -10.03
CA LYS A 49 -0.60 21.97 -11.02
C LYS A 49 -2.10 21.85 -10.84
N LEU A 50 -2.83 21.98 -11.94
CA LEU A 50 -4.28 21.82 -11.98
C LEU A 50 -4.65 20.37 -12.31
N PHE A 51 -5.48 19.77 -11.46
CA PHE A 51 -6.09 18.47 -11.73
C PHE A 51 -7.60 18.61 -11.94
N THR A 52 -8.16 17.69 -12.73
CA THR A 52 -9.60 17.61 -12.95
C THR A 52 -10.07 16.19 -12.76
N PHE A 53 -11.12 16.02 -11.96
CA PHE A 53 -11.75 14.71 -11.71
C PHE A 53 -13.22 14.72 -12.14
N SER A 54 -13.67 13.59 -12.69
CA SER A 54 -15.09 13.34 -12.92
C SER A 54 -15.74 12.85 -11.62
N VAL A 55 -16.63 13.67 -11.05
CA VAL A 55 -17.38 13.30 -9.84
C VAL A 55 -18.60 12.50 -10.24
N LYS A 56 -18.64 11.24 -9.81
CA LYS A 56 -19.79 10.36 -9.98
C LYS A 56 -20.73 10.36 -8.78
N ASP A 57 -20.20 10.60 -7.59
CA ASP A 57 -20.94 10.64 -6.32
C ASP A 57 -20.39 11.78 -5.45
N ILE A 58 -21.28 12.68 -5.02
CA ILE A 58 -20.95 13.87 -4.22
C ILE A 58 -20.63 13.53 -2.76
N HIS A 59 -21.04 12.35 -2.28
CA HIS A 59 -20.74 11.88 -0.93
C HIS A 59 -19.32 11.28 -0.79
N THR A 60 -18.56 11.27 -1.88
CA THR A 60 -17.17 10.81 -1.88
C THR A 60 -16.24 11.86 -1.26
N CYS A 61 -15.05 11.42 -0.89
CA CYS A 61 -14.01 12.27 -0.35
C CYS A 61 -12.81 12.27 -1.30
N LEU A 62 -12.21 13.44 -1.48
CA LEU A 62 -10.91 13.58 -2.14
C LEU A 62 -9.82 13.26 -1.12
N GLU A 63 -8.94 12.33 -1.46
CA GLU A 63 -7.78 11.99 -0.65
C GLU A 63 -6.53 12.59 -1.30
N VAL A 64 -5.75 13.35 -0.54
CA VAL A 64 -4.49 13.94 -1.01
C VAL A 64 -3.40 13.47 -0.09
N THR A 65 -2.42 12.76 -0.64
CA THR A 65 -1.30 12.19 0.12
C THR A 65 0.00 12.73 -0.42
N VAL A 66 0.84 13.26 0.46
CA VAL A 66 2.19 13.71 0.14
C VAL A 66 3.17 12.59 0.49
N TYR A 67 4.00 12.25 -0.47
CA TYR A 67 5.05 11.24 -0.35
C TYR A 67 6.41 11.88 -0.59
N ASP A 68 7.44 11.22 -0.07
CA ASP A 68 8.85 11.48 -0.35
C ASP A 68 9.37 10.43 -1.33
N GLU A 69 10.09 10.85 -2.37
CA GLU A 69 10.68 9.96 -3.35
C GLU A 69 12.14 9.65 -2.99
N ASP A 70 12.41 8.44 -2.48
CA ASP A 70 13.79 8.01 -2.22
C ASP A 70 14.50 7.54 -3.50
N PRO A 71 15.84 7.69 -3.60
CA PRO A 71 16.64 7.17 -4.71
C PRO A 71 16.58 5.64 -4.87
N ASN A 72 16.14 4.91 -3.85
CA ASN A 72 15.90 3.47 -3.89
C ASN A 72 14.49 3.09 -4.36
N ASN A 73 13.77 4.04 -4.99
CA ASN A 73 12.39 3.89 -5.49
C ASN A 73 11.41 3.47 -4.37
N LYS A 74 11.70 3.90 -3.14
CA LYS A 74 10.82 3.74 -1.99
C LYS A 74 10.08 5.05 -1.81
N PHE A 75 8.75 4.95 -1.66
CA PHE A 75 7.94 6.10 -1.33
C PHE A 75 7.73 6.14 0.18
N GLU A 76 8.29 7.16 0.84
CA GLU A 76 8.02 7.41 2.25
C GLU A 76 6.79 8.31 2.40
N PHE A 77 5.98 8.05 3.42
CA PHE A 77 4.77 8.83 3.68
C PHE A 77 5.12 10.08 4.49
N LEU A 78 4.75 11.25 3.99
CA LEU A 78 4.94 12.52 4.68
C LEU A 78 3.65 13.00 5.35
N GLY A 79 2.50 12.78 4.72
CA GLY A 79 1.22 13.17 5.30
C GLY A 79 0.03 13.02 4.36
N LYS A 80 -1.17 13.05 4.92
CA LYS A 80 -2.42 12.91 4.17
C LYS A 80 -3.49 13.88 4.66
N VAL A 81 -4.30 14.37 3.74
CA VAL A 81 -5.57 15.05 4.03
C VAL A 81 -6.70 14.36 3.28
N VAL A 82 -7.87 14.31 3.91
CA VAL A 82 -9.11 13.82 3.30
C VAL A 82 -10.16 14.90 3.40
N ILE A 83 -10.73 15.28 2.26
CA ILE A 83 -11.65 16.40 2.12
C ILE A 83 -12.96 15.86 1.52
N PRO A 84 -14.07 15.86 2.29
CA PRO A 84 -15.38 15.52 1.75
C PRO A 84 -15.79 16.52 0.67
N LEU A 85 -16.26 16.03 -0.49
CA LEU A 85 -16.60 16.93 -1.60
C LEU A 85 -17.71 17.92 -1.23
N MET A 86 -18.63 17.50 -0.37
CA MET A 86 -19.75 18.31 0.10
C MET A 86 -19.35 19.43 1.07
N SER A 87 -18.15 19.35 1.67
CA SER A 87 -17.62 20.38 2.57
C SER A 87 -16.85 21.48 1.83
N ILE A 88 -16.66 21.34 0.52
CA ILE A 88 -15.85 22.26 -0.28
C ILE A 88 -16.61 23.58 -0.47
N LYS A 89 -15.89 24.68 -0.25
CA LYS A 89 -16.30 26.01 -0.67
C LYS A 89 -15.52 26.38 -1.92
N ASN A 90 -16.24 26.63 -3.01
CA ASN A 90 -15.63 26.93 -4.29
C ASN A 90 -14.84 28.25 -4.26
N CYS A 91 -13.77 28.31 -5.04
CA CYS A 91 -12.86 29.44 -5.20
C CYS A 91 -12.16 29.88 -3.91
N GLU A 92 -12.10 29.03 -2.89
CA GLU A 92 -11.43 29.34 -1.63
C GLU A 92 -10.08 28.62 -1.54
N ARG A 93 -9.00 29.41 -1.45
CA ARG A 93 -7.67 28.91 -1.13
C ARG A 93 -7.55 28.69 0.36
N ARG A 94 -7.22 27.46 0.76
CA ARG A 94 -7.11 27.10 2.17
C ARG A 94 -5.91 26.20 2.44
N TRP A 95 -5.28 26.46 3.58
CA TRP A 95 -4.27 25.58 4.15
C TRP A 95 -4.93 24.38 4.84
N TYR A 96 -4.46 23.19 4.47
CA TYR A 96 -4.88 21.94 5.06
C TYR A 96 -3.72 21.31 5.81
N ALA A 97 -3.90 21.16 7.13
CA ALA A 97 -2.94 20.44 7.95
C ALA A 97 -2.86 18.97 7.55
N LEU A 98 -1.64 18.47 7.37
CA LEU A 98 -1.41 17.06 7.07
C LEU A 98 -1.65 16.21 8.32
N LYS A 99 -2.11 14.98 8.09
CA LYS A 99 -2.37 13.98 9.13
C LYS A 99 -1.67 12.66 8.82
N ASP A 100 -1.59 11.78 9.82
CA ASP A 100 -1.05 10.44 9.66
C ASP A 100 -1.95 9.56 8.77
N LYS A 101 -1.47 8.38 8.37
CA LYS A 101 -2.19 7.41 7.51
C LYS A 101 -3.58 7.06 8.03
N LYS A 102 -3.73 7.01 9.36
CA LYS A 102 -5.01 6.74 10.05
C LYS A 102 -5.88 7.99 10.25
N LEU A 103 -5.40 9.18 9.88
CA LEU A 103 -6.07 10.47 10.02
C LEU A 103 -6.39 10.89 11.48
N ASN A 104 -5.79 10.22 12.46
CA ASN A 104 -6.04 10.48 13.88
C ASN A 104 -5.17 11.60 14.45
N THR A 105 -3.92 11.68 14.03
CA THR A 105 -2.93 12.64 14.54
C THR A 105 -2.49 13.59 13.44
N ARG A 106 -2.21 14.85 13.82
CA ARG A 106 -1.59 15.83 12.92
C ARG A 106 -0.12 15.47 12.75
N VAL A 107 0.37 15.53 11.52
CA VAL A 107 1.80 15.41 11.19
C VAL A 107 2.36 16.78 10.82
N LYS A 108 3.69 16.85 10.69
CA LYS A 108 4.35 18.11 10.34
C LYS A 108 4.00 18.52 8.92
N GLY A 109 3.75 19.82 8.75
CA GLY A 109 3.48 20.43 7.45
C GLY A 109 2.01 20.58 7.09
N GLU A 110 1.79 21.41 6.09
CA GLU A 110 0.48 21.76 5.57
C GLU A 110 0.53 21.98 4.06
N ILE A 111 -0.62 21.79 3.40
CA ILE A 111 -0.75 21.89 1.95
C ILE A 111 -1.79 22.95 1.58
N LEU A 112 -1.44 23.83 0.64
CA LEU A 112 -2.31 24.88 0.12
C LEU A 112 -3.05 24.37 -1.10
N LEU A 113 -4.37 24.30 -0.97
CA LEU A 113 -5.25 23.77 -2.00
C LEU A 113 -6.38 24.76 -2.27
N GLU A 114 -6.83 24.78 -3.53
CA GLU A 114 -8.07 25.41 -3.96
C GLU A 114 -8.94 24.32 -4.58
N LEU A 115 -10.22 24.32 -4.28
CA LEU A 115 -11.13 23.25 -4.69
C LEU A 115 -12.39 23.87 -5.29
N ASP A 116 -12.74 23.46 -6.50
CA ASP A 116 -13.99 23.84 -7.14
C ASP A 116 -14.80 22.60 -7.51
N VAL A 117 -15.98 22.47 -6.92
CA VAL A 117 -16.94 21.41 -7.24
C VAL A 117 -18.04 21.96 -8.11
N ILE A 118 -18.20 21.37 -9.30
CA ILE A 118 -19.30 21.64 -10.21
C ILE A 118 -20.08 20.34 -10.39
N TRP A 119 -21.33 20.31 -9.94
CA TRP A 119 -22.18 19.12 -10.02
C TRP A 119 -23.62 19.49 -10.35
N ASN A 120 -24.35 18.57 -10.99
CA ASN A 120 -25.78 18.74 -11.25
C ASN A 120 -26.56 18.18 -10.05
N PRO A 121 -27.32 19.01 -9.32
CA PRO A 121 -27.96 18.60 -8.08
C PRO A 121 -29.02 17.52 -8.26
N LEU A 122 -29.80 17.59 -9.34
CA LEU A 122 -30.87 16.63 -9.62
C LEU A 122 -30.30 15.25 -9.99
N ARG A 123 -29.29 15.21 -10.87
CA ARG A 123 -28.64 13.93 -11.24
C ARG A 123 -27.95 13.27 -10.06
N ALA A 124 -27.34 14.07 -9.18
CA ALA A 124 -26.70 13.55 -7.97
C ALA A 124 -27.72 13.06 -6.92
N ALA A 125 -28.84 13.77 -6.72
CA ALA A 125 -29.88 13.32 -5.81
C ALA A 125 -30.47 11.94 -6.21
N ILE A 126 -30.71 11.74 -7.50
CA ILE A 126 -31.15 10.43 -8.03
C ILE A 126 -30.06 9.37 -7.82
N ARG A 127 -28.78 9.75 -8.03
CA ARG A 127 -27.63 8.86 -7.83
C ARG A 127 -27.45 8.43 -6.38
N THR A 128 -27.84 9.24 -5.39
CA THR A 128 -27.72 8.90 -3.96
C THR A 128 -28.47 7.62 -3.58
N PHE A 129 -29.51 7.25 -4.34
CA PHE A 129 -30.24 6.00 -4.15
C PHE A 129 -29.52 4.76 -4.74
N ASN A 130 -28.51 4.96 -5.60
CA ASN A 130 -27.69 3.87 -6.10
C ASN A 130 -26.56 3.53 -5.12
N PRO A 131 -26.17 2.26 -5.01
CA PRO A 131 -25.07 1.85 -4.15
C PRO A 131 -23.75 2.52 -4.59
N ARG A 132 -22.91 2.83 -3.60
CA ARG A 132 -21.57 3.42 -3.82
C ARG A 132 -20.72 2.49 -4.69
N GLU A 133 -19.94 3.09 -5.60
CA GLU A 133 -18.98 2.32 -6.40
C GLU A 133 -17.95 1.65 -5.48
N ARG A 134 -17.61 0.40 -5.79
CA ARG A 134 -16.56 -0.32 -5.08
C ARG A 134 -15.21 0.32 -5.42
N LYS A 135 -14.37 0.55 -4.39
CA LYS A 135 -12.98 1.00 -4.56
C LYS A 135 -12.18 -0.21 -5.04
N PHE A 136 -11.78 -0.22 -6.31
CA PHE A 136 -10.98 -1.29 -6.93
C PHE A 136 -9.47 -1.03 -6.83
N ILE A 137 -9.07 0.21 -6.51
CA ILE A 137 -7.68 0.51 -6.17
C ILE A 137 -7.37 -0.21 -4.86
N GLU A 138 -6.82 -1.42 -4.98
CA GLU A 138 -6.23 -2.13 -3.87
C GLU A 138 -4.87 -1.51 -3.58
N VAL A 139 -4.66 -1.10 -2.33
CA VAL A 139 -3.30 -0.80 -1.85
C VAL A 139 -2.55 -2.12 -1.92
N GLU A 140 -1.57 -2.24 -2.82
CA GLU A 140 -0.76 -3.46 -2.94
C GLU A 140 -0.30 -3.89 -1.54
N LYS A 141 -0.74 -5.06 -1.10
CA LYS A 141 -0.30 -5.62 0.17
C LYS A 141 1.20 -5.84 0.04
N LYS A 142 2.00 -5.02 0.73
CA LYS A 142 3.47 -5.15 0.75
C LYS A 142 3.83 -6.62 0.99
N PHE A 143 4.42 -7.23 -0.03
CA PHE A 143 4.85 -8.62 0.05
C PHE A 143 5.85 -8.76 1.19
N LYS A 144 5.50 -9.54 2.22
CA LYS A 144 6.38 -9.77 3.37
C LYS A 144 7.40 -10.84 3.00
N ALA A 145 8.45 -10.42 2.29
CA ALA A 145 9.52 -11.32 1.84
C ALA A 145 10.16 -12.13 2.99
N GLY A 146 10.21 -11.59 4.21
CA GLY A 146 10.69 -12.32 5.39
C GLY A 146 9.81 -13.50 5.80
N LEU A 147 8.47 -13.37 5.71
CA LEU A 147 7.57 -14.50 5.94
C LEU A 147 7.73 -15.56 4.86
N PHE A 148 7.90 -15.14 3.61
CA PHE A 148 8.15 -16.07 2.51
C PHE A 148 9.46 -16.84 2.67
N ARG A 149 10.55 -16.19 3.11
CA ARG A 149 11.83 -16.89 3.36
C ARG A 149 11.70 -17.97 4.42
N ASN A 150 11.00 -17.70 5.52
CA ASN A 150 10.82 -18.69 6.59
C ASN A 150 10.03 -19.91 6.08
N THR A 151 8.92 -19.68 5.37
CA THR A 151 8.12 -20.77 4.77
C THR A 151 8.91 -21.57 3.72
N VAL A 152 9.75 -20.91 2.92
CA VAL A 152 10.61 -21.59 1.93
C VAL A 152 11.72 -22.41 2.60
N LEU A 153 12.30 -21.93 3.69
CA LEU A 153 13.31 -22.68 4.46
C LEU A 153 12.70 -23.91 5.13
N GLU A 154 11.53 -23.76 5.75
CA GLU A 154 10.78 -24.87 6.34
C GLU A 154 10.42 -25.94 5.29
N LEU A 155 9.98 -25.53 4.10
CA LEU A 155 9.71 -26.45 2.99
C LEU A 155 10.98 -27.16 2.48
N LYS A 156 12.12 -26.49 2.51
CA LYS A 156 13.40 -27.07 2.10
C LYS A 156 13.87 -28.11 3.12
N GLU A 157 13.73 -27.83 4.41
CA GLU A 157 14.02 -28.81 5.48
C GLU A 157 13.10 -30.01 5.39
N PHE A 158 11.80 -29.80 5.19
CA PHE A 158 10.86 -30.89 4.95
C PHE A 158 11.26 -31.72 3.71
N GLY A 159 11.61 -31.07 2.61
CA GLY A 159 12.09 -31.75 1.40
C GLY A 159 13.32 -32.62 1.64
N LEU A 160 14.29 -32.17 2.45
CA LEU A 160 15.46 -32.96 2.82
C LEU A 160 15.07 -34.19 3.65
N THR A 161 14.17 -34.04 4.63
CA THR A 161 13.70 -35.18 5.43
C THR A 161 12.97 -36.24 4.61
N VAL A 162 12.22 -35.84 3.58
CA VAL A 162 11.56 -36.77 2.65
C VAL A 162 12.57 -37.55 1.82
N VAL A 163 13.62 -36.88 1.35
CA VAL A 163 14.73 -37.53 0.61
C VAL A 163 15.49 -38.49 1.52
N ASP A 164 15.81 -38.08 2.76
CA ASP A 164 16.50 -38.93 3.73
C ASP A 164 15.67 -40.16 4.12
N TYR A 165 14.36 -39.98 4.30
CA TYR A 165 13.44 -41.09 4.55
C TYR A 165 13.37 -42.06 3.37
N LYS A 166 13.35 -41.53 2.13
CA LYS A 166 13.42 -42.35 0.92
C LYS A 166 14.73 -43.15 0.86
N ASN A 167 15.87 -42.48 1.06
CA ASN A 167 17.18 -43.12 1.06
C ASN A 167 17.29 -44.16 2.18
N TYR A 168 16.66 -43.93 3.33
CA TYR A 168 16.58 -44.89 4.43
C TYR A 168 15.78 -46.14 4.04
N ILE A 169 14.59 -45.97 3.44
CA ILE A 169 13.79 -47.10 2.94
C ILE A 169 14.59 -47.89 1.89
N GLU A 170 15.20 -47.21 0.91
CA GLU A 170 16.03 -47.86 -0.11
C GLU A 170 17.20 -48.61 0.54
N SER A 171 17.83 -48.05 1.58
CA SER A 171 18.89 -48.75 2.35
C SER A 171 18.41 -49.98 3.12
N CYS A 172 17.12 -50.08 3.46
CA CYS A 172 16.55 -51.28 4.06
C CYS A 172 16.39 -52.41 3.03
N PHE A 173 16.27 -52.08 1.74
CA PHE A 173 16.14 -53.03 0.63
C PHE A 173 17.47 -53.36 -0.06
N ASP A 174 18.47 -52.48 0.03
CA ASP A 174 19.85 -52.81 -0.37
C ASP A 174 20.47 -53.80 0.62
N TRP A 175 20.70 -55.03 0.15
CA TRP A 175 21.18 -56.21 0.91
C TRP A 175 22.60 -56.08 1.51
N HIS A 176 23.20 -54.88 1.52
CA HIS A 176 24.57 -54.67 2.02
C HIS A 176 24.68 -54.25 3.50
N SER A 177 23.58 -54.00 4.21
CA SER A 177 23.59 -53.68 5.66
C SER A 177 22.85 -54.72 6.50
N THR A 178 23.54 -55.78 6.89
CA THR A 178 22.98 -56.93 7.65
C THR A 178 22.29 -56.53 8.95
N THR A 179 22.71 -55.46 9.63
CA THR A 179 22.12 -55.03 10.91
C THR A 179 20.80 -54.26 10.77
N ARG A 180 20.55 -53.56 9.65
CA ARG A 180 19.33 -52.76 9.43
C ARG A 180 18.19 -53.55 8.77
N SER A 181 18.51 -54.54 7.95
CA SER A 181 17.51 -55.45 7.37
C SER A 181 16.86 -56.34 8.46
N ILE A 182 17.63 -56.79 9.46
CA ILE A 182 17.11 -57.61 10.58
C ILE A 182 16.03 -56.87 11.38
N THR A 183 16.22 -55.56 11.64
CA THR A 183 15.21 -54.76 12.37
C THR A 183 13.91 -54.57 11.59
N ALA A 184 13.97 -54.40 10.27
CA ALA A 184 12.76 -54.30 9.43
C ALA A 184 11.95 -55.61 9.44
N PHE A 185 12.62 -56.77 9.38
CA PHE A 185 11.96 -58.08 9.46
C PHE A 185 11.36 -58.39 10.84
N SER A 186 11.98 -57.92 11.93
CA SER A 186 11.44 -58.12 13.30
C SER A 186 10.15 -57.34 13.57
N VAL A 187 9.98 -56.19 12.90
CA VAL A 187 8.76 -55.37 12.99
C VAL A 187 7.64 -55.98 12.15
N SER A 188 7.93 -56.54 10.97
CA SER A 188 6.90 -57.20 10.14
C SER A 188 6.40 -58.50 10.76
N SER A 189 7.27 -59.28 11.42
CA SER A 189 6.87 -60.53 12.08
C SER A 189 6.02 -60.34 13.34
N SER A 190 5.96 -59.12 13.88
CA SER A 190 5.17 -58.78 15.06
C SER A 190 3.76 -58.25 14.72
N SER A 191 3.48 -57.97 13.44
CA SER A 191 2.17 -57.48 12.95
C SER A 191 1.24 -58.60 12.46
N GLU A 192 1.71 -59.86 12.41
CA GLU A 192 0.95 -61.05 11.98
C GLU A 192 0.53 -61.98 13.13
N ARG A 193 0.43 -61.47 14.37
CA ARG A 193 -0.23 -62.18 15.48
C ARG A 193 -1.48 -61.45 15.96
#